data_AF-A0A2V9VZJ0-F1
#
_entry.id   AF-A0A2V9VZJ0-F1
#
_cell.length_a   1.000
_cell.length_b   1.000
_cell.length_c   1.000
_cell.angle_alpha   90.00
_cell.angle_beta   90.00
_cell.angle_gamma   90.00
#
_symmetry.space_group_name_H-M   'P 1'
#
loop_
_entity.id
_entity.type
_entity.pdbx_description
1 polymer ?
#
loop_
_entity_poly.entity_id
_entity_poly.type
_entity_poly.pdbx_seq_one_letter_code
_entity_poly.pdbx_strand_id
1 'polypeptide(L)'
;MADPLFLSLWFPSFSEQEMMSHCLSVLHQFPFSVHRPGIAYVAVHPVSWNEPTILERKFSPGVSPEEAITIASDLLHEDYAYVFDAHWDLWTADPSDRQWALTPNHVRFIAQGSEFDERASETTGQIEVDFGLDTPFLEEQLQLDAEAQERIRANVHKLVDFTNKVEKNAHANGRLLWSDSEDNLAQKLIARLQKVQ
;
A
#
# COMPACT_ATOMS: atom_id res chain seq x y z
N MET A 1 -10.59 -1.41 -17.23
CA MET A 1 -10.53 -0.03 -16.73
C MET A 1 -9.20 0.06 -15.98
N ALA A 2 -8.86 1.15 -15.30
CA ALA A 2 -7.79 1.08 -14.31
C ALA A 2 -8.48 0.83 -12.98
N ASP A 3 -8.02 -0.16 -12.23
CA ASP A 3 -8.69 -0.61 -11.02
C ASP A 3 -7.78 -0.41 -9.80
N PRO A 4 -8.33 -0.15 -8.60
CA PRO A 4 -7.53 -0.05 -7.39
C PRO A 4 -6.79 -1.36 -7.08
N LEU A 5 -5.56 -1.25 -6.59
CA LEU A 5 -4.71 -2.39 -6.23
C LEU A 5 -4.42 -2.36 -4.73
N PHE A 6 -4.71 -3.47 -4.04
CA PHE A 6 -4.57 -3.58 -2.60
C PHE A 6 -3.74 -4.79 -2.16
N LEU A 7 -3.07 -4.65 -1.03
CA LEU A 7 -2.52 -5.76 -0.24
C LEU A 7 -3.17 -5.76 1.14
N SER A 8 -3.98 -6.78 1.40
CA SER A 8 -4.56 -7.05 2.72
C SER A 8 -3.68 -8.00 3.51
N LEU A 9 -3.48 -7.72 4.81
CA LEU A 9 -2.64 -8.48 5.72
C LEU A 9 -3.40 -8.85 7.00
N TRP A 10 -3.23 -10.10 7.42
CA TRP A 10 -3.74 -10.61 8.69
C TRP A 10 -2.61 -11.18 9.52
N PHE A 11 -2.73 -11.03 10.84
CA PHE A 11 -1.75 -11.42 11.83
C PHE A 11 -2.37 -12.40 12.84
N PRO A 12 -1.57 -13.33 13.41
CA PRO A 12 -2.06 -14.28 14.42
C PRO A 12 -2.62 -13.61 15.69
N SER A 13 -2.00 -12.51 16.09
CA SER A 13 -2.46 -11.60 17.14
C SER A 13 -2.43 -10.18 16.60
N PHE A 14 -3.43 -9.39 16.95
CA PHE A 14 -3.56 -8.00 16.54
C PHE A 14 -4.37 -7.24 17.58
N SER A 15 -3.92 -7.29 18.82
CA SER A 15 -4.51 -6.48 19.88
C SER A 15 -4.21 -4.99 19.65
N GLU A 16 -4.97 -4.13 20.34
CA GLU A 16 -4.72 -2.69 20.39
C GLU A 16 -3.22 -2.36 20.59
N GLN A 17 -2.55 -3.06 21.50
CA GLN A 17 -1.14 -2.85 21.86
C GLN A 17 -0.15 -3.33 20.79
N GLU A 18 -0.52 -4.33 20.00
CA GLU A 18 0.35 -4.93 18.96
C GLU A 18 0.19 -4.23 17.61
N MET A 19 -0.98 -3.68 17.32
CA MET A 19 -1.35 -3.08 16.03
C MET A 19 -0.28 -2.11 15.48
N MET A 20 0.18 -1.17 16.29
CA MET A 20 1.20 -0.20 15.87
C MET A 20 2.57 -0.84 15.60
N SER A 21 2.92 -1.90 16.33
CA SER A 21 4.17 -2.65 16.08
C SER A 21 4.12 -3.43 14.75
N HIS A 22 2.97 -4.00 14.41
CA HIS A 22 2.75 -4.66 13.12
C HIS A 22 2.78 -3.63 11.99
N CYS A 23 2.11 -2.49 12.18
CA CYS A 23 2.11 -1.39 11.21
C CYS A 23 3.53 -0.89 10.94
N LEU A 24 4.32 -0.63 12.00
CA LEU A 24 5.73 -0.25 11.88
C LEU A 24 6.55 -1.30 11.11
N SER A 25 6.34 -2.59 11.41
CA SER A 25 7.05 -3.69 10.75
C SER A 25 6.77 -3.74 9.25
N VAL A 26 5.53 -3.48 8.83
CA VAL A 26 5.13 -3.36 7.42
C VAL A 26 5.79 -2.14 6.77
N LEU A 27 5.70 -0.97 7.41
CA LEU A 27 6.29 0.28 6.92
C LEU A 27 7.81 0.18 6.73
N HIS A 28 8.52 -0.55 7.59
CA HIS A 28 9.96 -0.81 7.44
C HIS A 28 10.32 -1.61 6.18
N GLN A 29 9.39 -2.39 5.63
CA GLN A 29 9.63 -3.13 4.38
C GLN A 29 9.40 -2.25 3.15
N PHE A 30 8.74 -1.11 3.31
CA PHE A 30 8.30 -0.30 2.20
C PHE A 30 9.45 0.49 1.57
N PRO A 31 9.67 0.36 0.24
CA PRO A 31 10.68 1.12 -0.49
C PRO A 31 10.20 2.55 -0.78
N PHE A 32 10.25 3.43 0.23
CA PHE A 32 9.90 4.85 0.09
C PHE A 32 10.57 5.52 -1.13
N SER A 33 9.82 6.43 -1.76
CA SER A 33 10.30 7.27 -2.85
C SER A 33 11.56 8.04 -2.43
N VAL A 34 12.55 8.08 -3.32
CA VAL A 34 13.75 8.90 -3.18
C VAL A 34 13.40 10.38 -3.30
N HIS A 35 12.42 10.72 -4.13
CA HIS A 35 12.00 12.11 -4.37
C HIS A 35 11.04 12.63 -3.29
N ARG A 36 10.28 11.74 -2.65
CA ARG A 36 9.33 12.06 -1.56
C ARG A 36 9.49 11.02 -0.43
N PRO A 37 10.58 11.09 0.35
CA PRO A 37 10.86 10.10 1.37
C PRO A 37 9.94 10.24 2.59
N GLY A 38 9.74 9.12 3.28
CA GLY A 38 9.03 9.06 4.57
C GLY A 38 7.51 9.12 4.46
N ILE A 39 6.88 9.24 5.64
CA ILE A 39 5.44 9.40 5.80
C ILE A 39 5.08 10.87 5.61
N ALA A 40 4.20 11.14 4.65
CA ALA A 40 3.77 12.48 4.29
C ALA A 40 2.46 12.90 4.98
N TYR A 41 1.70 11.94 5.51
CA TYR A 41 0.43 12.19 6.20
C TYR A 41 0.13 11.13 7.25
N VAL A 42 -0.48 11.55 8.35
CA VAL A 42 -1.06 10.68 9.39
C VAL A 42 -2.47 11.16 9.68
N ALA A 43 -3.42 10.24 9.76
CA ALA A 43 -4.76 10.50 10.28
C ALA A 43 -5.30 9.39 11.18
N VAL A 44 -6.21 9.74 12.06
CA VAL A 44 -6.92 8.81 12.96
C VAL A 44 -8.42 8.98 12.77
N HIS A 45 -9.08 7.89 12.38
CA HIS A 45 -10.51 7.80 12.15
C HIS A 45 -11.16 7.06 13.32
N PRO A 46 -12.08 7.69 14.07
CA PRO A 46 -12.80 7.01 15.12
C PRO A 46 -14.00 6.24 14.56
N VAL A 47 -14.27 5.03 15.07
CA VAL A 47 -15.49 4.24 14.89
C VAL A 47 -15.79 3.78 13.45
N SER A 48 -15.80 4.67 12.46
CA SER A 48 -16.02 4.34 11.04
C SER A 48 -15.44 5.42 10.12
N TRP A 49 -15.42 5.14 8.81
CA TRP A 49 -15.00 6.12 7.79
C TRP A 49 -15.94 7.33 7.66
N ASN A 50 -17.17 7.23 8.17
CA ASN A 50 -18.17 8.30 8.09
C ASN A 50 -18.01 9.35 9.21
N GLU A 51 -17.20 9.05 10.22
CA GLU A 51 -16.92 9.98 11.30
C GLU A 51 -15.78 10.94 10.94
N PRO A 52 -15.79 12.18 11.48
CA PRO A 52 -14.67 13.10 11.33
C PRO A 52 -13.39 12.53 11.95
N THR A 53 -12.27 12.75 11.26
CA THR A 53 -10.92 12.50 11.79
C THR A 53 -10.70 13.29 13.08
N ILE A 54 -10.11 12.65 14.08
CA ILE A 54 -9.73 13.29 15.36
C ILE A 54 -8.28 13.77 15.37
N LEU A 55 -7.50 13.32 14.38
CA LEU A 55 -6.14 13.75 14.12
C LEU A 55 -5.90 13.76 12.63
N GLU A 56 -5.29 14.84 12.14
CA GLU A 56 -4.68 14.91 10.82
C GLU A 56 -3.38 15.70 10.88
N ARG A 57 -2.30 15.15 10.33
CA ARG A 57 -1.01 15.85 10.22
C ARG A 57 -0.40 15.60 8.85
N LYS A 58 0.00 16.69 8.18
CA LYS A 58 0.74 16.66 6.92
C LYS A 58 2.20 17.02 7.17
N PHE A 59 3.10 16.35 6.48
CA PHE A 59 4.54 16.51 6.63
C PHE A 59 5.19 16.91 5.30
N SER A 60 6.08 17.92 5.36
CA SER A 60 6.92 18.32 4.24
C SER A 60 8.22 18.91 4.79
N PRO A 61 9.36 18.18 4.77
CA PRO A 61 9.53 16.80 4.26
C PRO A 61 8.78 15.75 5.09
N GLY A 62 8.64 14.53 4.55
CA GLY A 62 8.04 13.40 5.26
C GLY A 62 8.86 12.96 6.48
N VAL A 63 8.20 12.37 7.47
CA VAL A 63 8.80 11.90 8.73
C VAL A 63 9.13 10.40 8.68
N SER A 64 9.90 9.90 9.65
CA SER A 64 10.20 8.47 9.73
C SER A 64 8.96 7.65 10.11
N PRO A 65 8.91 6.35 9.78
CA PRO A 65 7.85 5.45 10.26
C PRO A 65 7.69 5.47 11.78
N GLU A 66 8.77 5.53 12.55
CA GLU A 66 8.74 5.56 14.02
C GLU A 66 8.09 6.84 14.55
N GLU A 67 8.41 7.99 13.96
CA GLU A 67 7.81 9.26 14.34
C GLU A 67 6.31 9.28 14.03
N ALA A 68 5.93 8.81 12.83
CA ALA A 68 4.53 8.70 12.44
C ALA A 68 3.73 7.76 13.35
N ILE A 69 4.29 6.59 13.68
CA ILE A 69 3.68 5.61 14.59
C ILE A 69 3.56 6.20 16.00
N THR A 70 4.56 6.93 16.48
CA THR A 70 4.49 7.60 17.79
C THR A 70 3.33 8.58 17.84
N ILE A 71 3.15 9.40 16.80
CA ILE A 71 2.05 10.36 16.69
C ILE A 71 0.68 9.68 16.70
N ALA A 72 0.54 8.57 15.97
CA ALA A 72 -0.70 7.79 15.92
C ALA A 72 -1.00 7.08 17.26
N SER A 73 0.04 6.61 17.94
CA SER A 73 -0.07 5.86 19.21
C SER A 73 -0.61 6.69 20.37
N ASP A 74 -0.55 8.02 20.28
CA ASP A 74 -1.15 8.93 21.27
C ASP A 74 -2.68 8.77 21.38
N LEU A 75 -3.32 8.18 20.36
CA LEU A 75 -4.77 8.00 20.25
C LEU A 75 -5.14 6.53 20.03
N LEU A 76 -4.39 5.60 20.62
CA LEU A 76 -4.60 4.17 20.42
C LEU A 76 -5.94 3.69 21.00
N HIS A 77 -6.74 3.04 20.17
CA HIS A 77 -8.05 2.48 20.49
C HIS A 77 -8.43 1.36 19.51
N GLU A 78 -9.17 0.35 19.99
CA GLU A 78 -9.68 -0.78 19.19
C GLU A 78 -10.80 -0.41 18.18
N ASP A 79 -11.52 0.68 18.44
CA ASP A 79 -12.56 1.21 17.54
C ASP A 79 -11.98 2.12 16.44
N TYR A 80 -10.67 2.33 16.34
CA TYR A 80 -10.09 3.35 15.46
C TYR A 80 -9.33 2.75 14.28
N ALA A 81 -9.23 3.50 13.19
CA ALA A 81 -8.32 3.23 12.09
C ALA A 81 -7.26 4.33 11.96
N TYR A 82 -6.06 3.93 11.54
CA TYR A 82 -4.88 4.79 11.42
C TYR A 82 -4.41 4.76 9.98
N VAL A 83 -4.34 5.94 9.38
CA VAL A 83 -3.97 6.12 7.98
C VAL A 83 -2.59 6.75 7.92
N PHE A 84 -1.70 6.16 7.11
CA PHE A 84 -0.38 6.69 6.82
C PHE A 84 -0.20 6.78 5.31
N ASP A 85 0.02 7.99 4.78
CA ASP A 85 0.33 8.13 3.36
C ASP A 85 1.83 8.30 3.12
N ALA A 86 2.32 7.61 2.11
CA ALA A 86 3.70 7.64 1.63
C ALA A 86 3.72 7.74 0.10
N HIS A 87 4.92 7.67 -0.47
CA HIS A 87 5.09 7.62 -1.93
C HIS A 87 6.05 6.52 -2.34
N TRP A 88 5.78 5.92 -3.50
CA TRP A 88 6.62 4.92 -4.16
C TRP A 88 7.06 5.42 -5.53
N ASP A 89 8.37 5.41 -5.82
CA ASP A 89 8.83 5.68 -7.18
C ASP A 89 8.49 4.49 -8.09
N LEU A 90 7.56 4.69 -9.02
CA LEU A 90 7.19 3.71 -10.05
C LEU A 90 7.43 4.29 -11.43
N TRP A 91 7.75 3.43 -12.39
CA TRP A 91 7.77 3.84 -13.79
C TRP A 91 6.35 4.11 -14.23
N THR A 92 6.09 5.30 -14.73
CA THR A 92 4.79 5.73 -15.22
C THR A 92 5.00 6.38 -16.58
N ALA A 93 4.14 6.05 -17.55
CA ALA A 93 4.14 6.71 -18.85
C ALA A 93 3.41 8.05 -18.72
N ASP A 94 4.01 9.11 -19.24
CA ASP A 94 3.33 10.39 -19.38
C ASP A 94 2.12 10.23 -20.35
N PRO A 95 0.91 10.62 -19.95
CA PRO A 95 -0.28 10.46 -20.79
C PRO A 95 -0.21 11.22 -22.13
N SER A 96 0.60 12.29 -22.19
CA SER A 96 0.67 13.22 -23.32
C SER A 96 1.69 12.81 -24.37
N ASP A 97 2.89 12.37 -23.98
CA ASP A 97 3.97 12.03 -24.90
C ASP A 97 4.48 10.57 -24.78
N ARG A 98 3.91 9.80 -23.84
CA ARG A 98 4.25 8.40 -23.54
C ARG A 98 5.70 8.19 -23.12
N GLN A 99 6.39 9.24 -22.66
CA GLN A 99 7.71 9.08 -22.06
C GLN A 99 7.60 8.43 -20.69
N TRP A 100 8.46 7.45 -20.43
CA TRP A 100 8.53 6.78 -19.15
C TRP A 100 9.44 7.54 -18.19
N ALA A 101 8.92 7.82 -16.99
CA ALA A 101 9.69 8.40 -15.91
C ALA A 101 9.41 7.67 -14.59
N LEU A 102 10.39 7.65 -13.69
CA LEU A 102 10.16 7.29 -12.29
C LEU A 102 9.45 8.46 -11.62
N THR A 103 8.20 8.23 -11.21
CA THR A 103 7.38 9.25 -10.56
C THR A 103 6.94 8.78 -9.17
N PRO A 104 6.84 9.67 -8.18
CA PRO A 104 6.31 9.33 -6.87
C PRO A 104 4.80 9.08 -6.95
N ASN A 105 4.40 7.83 -6.86
CA ASN A 105 3.01 7.39 -6.80
C ASN A 105 2.59 7.30 -5.34
N HIS A 106 1.37 7.75 -5.02
CA HIS A 106 0.84 7.71 -3.66
C HIS A 106 0.57 6.27 -3.23
N VAL A 107 0.90 5.95 -1.98
CA VAL A 107 0.59 4.66 -1.34
C VAL A 107 0.06 4.95 0.05
N ARG A 108 -1.05 4.32 0.40
CA ARG A 108 -1.70 4.46 1.71
C ARG A 108 -1.62 3.17 2.50
N PHE A 109 -1.30 3.29 3.77
CA PHE A 109 -1.34 2.20 4.74
C PHE A 109 -2.46 2.46 5.72
N ILE A 110 -3.28 1.46 5.99
CA ILE A 110 -4.40 1.54 6.92
C ILE A 110 -4.21 0.43 7.94
N ALA A 111 -4.03 0.79 9.21
CA ALA A 111 -4.13 -0.15 10.33
C ALA A 111 -5.52 -0.01 10.95
N GLN A 112 -6.26 -1.11 11.07
CA GLN A 112 -7.64 -1.11 11.53
C GLN A 112 -7.75 -1.82 12.86
N GLY A 113 -8.28 -1.11 13.87
CA GLY A 113 -8.67 -1.71 15.13
C GLY A 113 -9.75 -2.78 14.93
N SER A 114 -9.86 -3.72 15.87
CA SER A 114 -10.74 -4.89 15.74
C SER A 114 -12.23 -4.55 15.70
N GLU A 115 -12.63 -3.40 16.24
CA GLU A 115 -14.04 -2.99 16.35
C GLU A 115 -14.38 -1.81 15.41
N PHE A 116 -13.39 -1.27 14.69
CA PHE A 116 -13.60 -0.22 13.69
C PHE A 116 -14.48 -0.70 12.53
N ASP A 117 -15.41 0.15 12.12
CA ASP A 117 -16.28 0.04 10.94
C ASP A 117 -16.92 -1.34 10.78
N GLU A 118 -17.71 -1.75 11.79
CA GLU A 118 -18.38 -3.05 11.84
C GLU A 118 -17.40 -4.25 11.68
N ARG A 119 -16.21 -4.14 12.28
CA ARG A 119 -15.10 -5.10 12.18
C ARG A 119 -14.56 -5.24 10.75
N ALA A 120 -14.37 -4.12 10.07
CA ALA A 120 -13.87 -4.07 8.69
C ALA A 120 -12.58 -4.91 8.49
N SER A 121 -11.70 -4.93 9.49
CA SER A 121 -10.43 -5.69 9.47
C SER A 121 -10.58 -7.20 9.20
N GLU A 122 -11.75 -7.79 9.46
CA GLU A 122 -12.03 -9.19 9.12
C GLU A 122 -12.07 -9.44 7.60
N THR A 123 -12.47 -8.44 6.82
CA THR A 123 -12.66 -8.54 5.37
C THR A 123 -11.56 -7.84 4.57
N THR A 124 -11.18 -6.62 4.95
CA THR A 124 -10.18 -5.81 4.24
C THR A 124 -8.75 -6.02 4.76
N GLY A 125 -8.61 -6.67 5.91
CA GLY A 125 -7.33 -6.94 6.56
C GLY A 125 -7.06 -6.02 7.74
N GLN A 126 -6.34 -6.54 8.74
CA GLN A 126 -5.91 -5.75 9.90
C GLN A 126 -4.95 -4.63 9.50
N ILE A 127 -4.11 -4.89 8.49
CA ILE A 127 -3.39 -3.85 7.76
C ILE A 127 -3.71 -3.98 6.28
N GLU A 128 -4.14 -2.89 5.67
CA GLU A 128 -4.34 -2.78 4.22
C GLU A 128 -3.33 -1.78 3.64
N VAL A 129 -2.76 -2.13 2.49
CA VAL A 129 -1.93 -1.23 1.69
C VAL A 129 -2.65 -0.96 0.38
N ASP A 130 -3.04 0.29 0.16
CA ASP A 130 -3.62 0.79 -1.08
C ASP A 130 -2.48 1.39 -1.93
N PHE A 131 -2.23 0.77 -3.09
CA PHE A 131 -1.20 1.18 -4.04
C PHE A 131 -1.72 2.20 -5.08
N GLY A 132 -2.97 2.64 -4.97
CA GLY A 132 -3.68 3.40 -5.98
C GLY A 132 -4.11 2.50 -7.15
N LEU A 133 -4.09 3.06 -8.36
CA LEU A 133 -4.48 2.34 -9.56
C LEU A 133 -3.43 1.30 -9.99
N ASP A 134 -3.89 0.18 -10.54
CA ASP A 134 -3.08 -0.92 -11.07
C ASP A 134 -2.35 -0.60 -12.38
N THR A 135 -2.61 0.56 -12.98
CA THR A 135 -2.08 1.00 -14.27
C THR A 135 -0.56 0.86 -14.36
N PRO A 136 0.25 1.31 -13.38
CA PRO A 136 1.70 1.15 -13.42
C PRO A 136 2.19 -0.31 -13.45
N PHE A 137 1.34 -1.28 -13.09
CA PHE A 137 1.67 -2.70 -12.99
C PHE A 137 1.09 -3.55 -14.12
N LEU A 138 -0.03 -3.12 -14.70
CA LEU A 138 -0.76 -3.89 -15.69
C LEU A 138 -0.83 -3.22 -17.06
N GLU A 139 -1.08 -1.90 -17.13
CA GLU A 139 -1.24 -1.13 -18.37
C GLU A 139 -1.99 -1.91 -19.48
N GLU A 140 -3.28 -2.20 -19.26
CA GLU A 140 -4.03 -3.14 -20.11
C GLU A 140 -4.44 -2.59 -21.48
N GLN A 141 -4.38 -1.27 -21.65
CA GLN A 141 -5.08 -0.57 -22.72
C GLN A 141 -4.25 -0.42 -24.01
N LEU A 142 -3.00 -0.92 -24.03
CA LEU A 142 -2.05 -0.66 -25.12
C LEU A 142 -1.31 -1.93 -25.55
N GLN A 143 -1.00 -2.00 -26.86
CA GLN A 143 0.08 -2.86 -27.34
C GLN A 143 1.38 -2.32 -26.74
N LEU A 144 1.87 -2.98 -25.69
CA LEU A 144 3.11 -2.60 -25.04
C LEU A 144 4.28 -2.85 -25.97
N ASP A 145 4.99 -1.79 -26.32
CA ASP A 145 6.32 -1.89 -26.93
C ASP A 145 7.34 -2.46 -25.93
N ALA A 146 8.57 -2.69 -26.40
CA ALA A 146 9.62 -3.30 -25.60
C ALA A 146 9.99 -2.45 -24.36
N GLU A 147 9.94 -1.12 -24.46
CA GLU A 147 10.25 -0.25 -23.33
C GLU A 147 9.16 -0.34 -22.27
N ALA A 148 7.89 -0.22 -22.66
CA ALA A 148 6.75 -0.34 -21.76
C ALA A 148 6.75 -1.70 -21.03
N GLN A 149 7.03 -2.79 -21.74
CA GLN A 149 7.14 -4.12 -21.13
C GLN A 149 8.22 -4.17 -20.05
N GLU A 150 9.39 -3.58 -20.30
CA GLU A 150 10.49 -3.54 -19.34
C GLU A 150 10.15 -2.68 -18.12
N ARG A 151 9.52 -1.52 -18.32
CA ARG A 151 9.13 -0.62 -17.22
C ARG A 151 8.07 -1.24 -16.32
N ILE A 152 7.05 -1.82 -16.91
CA ILE A 152 5.98 -2.51 -16.18
C ILE A 152 6.55 -3.72 -15.45
N ARG A 153 7.42 -4.51 -16.09
CA ARG A 153 8.10 -5.64 -15.42
C ARG A 153 8.89 -5.19 -14.21
N ALA A 154 9.61 -4.06 -14.30
CA ALA A 154 10.33 -3.50 -13.17
C ALA A 154 9.39 -3.11 -12.01
N ASN A 155 8.23 -2.50 -12.30
CA ASN A 155 7.23 -2.19 -11.28
C ASN A 155 6.64 -3.46 -10.64
N VAL A 156 6.30 -4.47 -11.44
CA VAL A 156 5.78 -5.76 -10.93
C VAL A 156 6.82 -6.46 -10.06
N HIS A 157 8.11 -6.43 -10.41
CA HIS A 157 9.17 -6.92 -9.54
C HIS A 157 9.20 -6.20 -8.19
N LYS A 158 9.09 -4.86 -8.18
CA LYS A 158 9.06 -4.08 -6.93
C LYS A 158 7.85 -4.45 -6.05
N LEU A 159 6.68 -4.68 -6.66
CA LEU A 159 5.46 -5.13 -5.97
C LEU A 159 5.64 -6.50 -5.32
N VAL A 160 6.16 -7.47 -6.08
CA VAL A 160 6.43 -8.82 -5.58
C VAL A 160 7.51 -8.82 -4.50
N ASP A 161 8.56 -8.03 -4.65
CA ASP A 161 9.62 -7.92 -3.65
C ASP A 161 9.10 -7.31 -2.34
N PHE A 162 8.25 -6.28 -2.40
CA PHE A 162 7.63 -5.69 -1.21
C PHE A 162 6.72 -6.69 -0.50
N THR A 163 5.80 -7.33 -1.22
CA THR A 163 4.87 -8.33 -0.67
C THR A 163 5.61 -9.52 -0.03
N ASN A 164 6.72 -9.97 -0.63
CA ASN A 164 7.58 -11.01 -0.06
C ASN A 164 8.32 -10.56 1.21
N LYS A 165 8.84 -9.33 1.23
CA LYS A 165 9.50 -8.77 2.43
C LYS A 165 8.53 -8.64 3.59
N VAL A 166 7.30 -8.19 3.34
CA VAL A 166 6.25 -8.09 4.36
C VAL A 166 5.93 -9.46 4.94
N GLU A 167 5.69 -10.47 4.12
CA GLU A 167 5.44 -11.84 4.58
C GLU A 167 6.59 -12.36 5.46
N LYS A 168 7.84 -12.17 5.01
CA LYS A 168 9.01 -12.70 5.70
C LYS A 168 9.31 -11.98 7.02
N ASN A 169 9.10 -10.66 7.07
CA ASN A 169 9.64 -9.81 8.13
C ASN A 169 8.57 -9.22 9.06
N ALA A 170 7.30 -9.14 8.64
CA ALA A 170 6.21 -8.60 9.46
C ALA A 170 5.39 -9.69 10.18
N HIS A 171 5.65 -10.97 9.91
CA HIS A 171 4.96 -12.12 10.53
C HIS A 171 3.45 -12.19 10.28
N ALA A 172 2.97 -11.65 9.15
CA ALA A 172 1.60 -11.87 8.70
C ALA A 172 1.38 -13.37 8.41
N ASN A 173 0.27 -13.93 8.88
CA ASN A 173 -0.10 -15.34 8.62
C ASN A 173 -1.06 -15.48 7.42
N GLY A 174 -1.68 -14.38 7.01
CA GLY A 174 -2.49 -14.28 5.81
C GLY A 174 -2.12 -13.03 5.02
N ARG A 175 -2.13 -13.16 3.69
CA ARG A 175 -2.04 -12.01 2.78
C ARG A 175 -2.89 -12.24 1.54
N LEU A 176 -3.43 -11.16 1.00
CA LEU A 176 -4.14 -11.17 -0.27
C LEU A 176 -3.74 -9.93 -1.07
N LEU A 177 -3.18 -10.14 -2.26
CA LEU A 177 -2.98 -9.08 -3.25
C LEU A 177 -4.13 -9.14 -4.24
N TRP A 178 -4.91 -8.07 -4.37
CA TRP A 178 -6.17 -8.08 -5.13
C TRP A 178 -6.49 -6.71 -5.74
N SER A 179 -7.42 -6.73 -6.70
CA SER A 179 -7.98 -5.56 -7.38
C SER A 179 -9.48 -5.77 -7.59
N ASP A 180 -10.28 -4.70 -7.52
CA ASP A 180 -11.76 -4.74 -7.48
C ASP A 180 -12.40 -5.52 -8.66
N SER A 181 -11.78 -5.48 -9.84
CA SER A 181 -12.33 -6.10 -11.06
C SER A 181 -11.74 -7.46 -11.41
N GLU A 182 -10.71 -7.91 -10.69
CA GLU A 182 -9.74 -8.84 -11.28
C GLU A 182 -9.67 -10.21 -10.60
N ASP A 183 -10.56 -11.12 -11.03
CA ASP A 183 -10.54 -12.54 -10.63
C ASP A 183 -9.22 -13.28 -11.00
N ASN A 184 -8.33 -12.67 -11.80
CA ASN A 184 -7.08 -13.27 -12.29
C ASN A 184 -5.83 -12.38 -12.18
N LEU A 185 -5.82 -11.38 -11.29
CA LEU A 185 -4.68 -10.46 -11.08
C LEU A 185 -3.32 -11.19 -11.02
N ALA A 186 -3.22 -12.25 -10.21
CA ALA A 186 -1.99 -13.02 -10.08
C ALA A 186 -1.49 -13.59 -11.42
N GLN A 187 -2.39 -14.08 -12.28
CA GLN A 187 -2.03 -14.60 -13.60
C GLN A 187 -1.52 -13.48 -14.51
N LYS A 188 -2.14 -12.30 -14.46
CA LYS A 188 -1.70 -11.13 -15.24
C LYS A 188 -0.32 -10.66 -14.80
N LEU A 189 -0.07 -10.53 -13.50
CA LEU A 189 1.24 -10.18 -12.95
C LEU A 189 2.31 -11.20 -13.36
N ILE A 190 2.02 -12.50 -13.27
CA ILE A 190 2.90 -13.57 -13.75
C ILE A 190 3.18 -13.41 -15.25
N ALA A 191 2.18 -13.11 -16.07
CA ALA A 191 2.36 -12.90 -17.50
C ALA A 191 3.28 -11.69 -17.80
N ARG A 192 3.26 -10.63 -16.97
CA ARG A 192 4.19 -9.50 -17.08
C ARG A 192 5.63 -9.90 -16.76
N LEU A 193 5.83 -10.83 -15.82
CA LEU A 193 7.14 -11.38 -15.49
C LEU A 193 7.66 -12.39 -16.54
N GLN A 194 6.76 -13.20 -17.11
CA GLN A 194 7.11 -14.35 -17.97
C GLN A 194 7.30 -14.03 -19.46
N LYS A 195 6.88 -12.87 -19.98
CA LYS A 195 7.07 -12.51 -21.39
C LYS A 195 8.57 -12.31 -21.71
N VAL A 196 9.25 -13.43 -21.91
CA VAL A 196 10.58 -13.62 -22.48
C VAL A 196 10.48 -14.88 -23.34
N GLN A 197 10.12 -14.69 -24.61
CA GLN A 197 10.58 -15.48 -25.76
C GLN A 197 10.13 -14.81 -27.05
#